data_AF-A0A239RI71-F1
#
_entry.id   AF-A0A239RI71-F1
#
_cell.length_a   1.000
_cell.length_b   1.000
_cell.length_c   1.000
_cell.angle_alpha   90.00
_cell.angle_beta   90.00
_cell.angle_gamma   90.00
#
_symmetry.space_group_name_H-M   'P 1'
#
loop_
_entity.id
_entity.type
_entity.pdbx_description
1 polymer ?
#
loop_
_entity_poly.entity_id
_entity_poly.type
_entity_poly.pdbx_seq_one_letter_code
_entity_poly.pdbx_strand_id
1 'polypeptide(L)'
;MDALSKELNDYLVHMGKAAHITDRKMADYMSRILQLLPPADEELLKEHYGLFGTTAVPLEEMARRRGTTPEAVSTQIAACLRRVAVTPEWQMIKPSTHK
;
A
#
# COMPACT_ATOMS: atom_id res chain seq x y z
N MET A 1 2.51 6.38 12.84
CA MET A 1 2.79 5.23 11.94
C MET A 1 4.08 4.60 12.40
N ASP A 2 4.09 3.28 12.65
CA ASP A 2 5.27 2.53 13.12
C ASP A 2 6.37 2.46 12.04
N ALA A 3 7.62 2.15 12.44
CA ALA A 3 8.76 2.11 11.51
C ALA A 3 8.52 1.13 10.33
N LEU A 4 8.00 -0.06 10.62
CA LEU A 4 7.70 -1.08 9.60
C LEU A 4 6.62 -0.61 8.62
N SER A 5 5.56 0.03 9.12
CA SER A 5 4.49 0.59 8.29
C SER A 5 5.00 1.75 7.44
N LYS A 6 5.96 2.54 7.95
CA LYS A 6 6.58 3.65 7.23
C LYS A 6 7.46 3.15 6.07
N GLU A 7 8.24 2.10 6.29
CA GLU A 7 9.05 1.47 5.22
C GLU A 7 8.17 0.94 4.09
N LEU A 8 7.10 0.21 4.42
CA LEU A 8 6.14 -0.28 3.43
C LEU A 8 5.44 0.88 2.70
N ASN A 9 5.02 1.92 3.43
CA ASN A 9 4.40 3.11 2.83
C ASN A 9 5.34 3.78 1.81
N ASP A 10 6.60 3.99 2.17
CA ASP A 10 7.59 4.61 1.28
C ASP A 10 7.81 3.76 0.02
N TYR A 11 7.90 2.44 0.21
CA TYR A 11 8.03 1.49 -0.89
C TYR A 11 6.83 1.54 -1.84
N LEU A 12 5.60 1.56 -1.32
CA LEU A 12 4.37 1.65 -2.14
C LEU A 12 4.27 2.99 -2.86
N VAL A 13 4.66 4.10 -2.22
CA VAL A 13 4.75 5.43 -2.87
C VAL A 13 5.75 5.39 -4.02
N HIS A 14 6.92 4.80 -3.82
CA HIS A 14 7.93 4.66 -4.86
C HIS A 14 7.43 3.78 -6.00
N MET A 15 6.79 2.65 -5.70
CA MET A 15 6.21 1.74 -6.69
C MET A 15 5.12 2.40 -7.52
N GLY A 16 4.22 3.17 -6.91
CA GLY A 16 3.18 3.91 -7.63
C GLY A 16 3.77 4.97 -8.58
N LYS A 17 4.82 5.68 -8.15
CA LYS A 17 5.52 6.68 -8.98
C LYS A 17 6.39 6.04 -10.08
N ALA A 18 6.99 4.89 -9.79
CA ALA A 18 7.88 4.14 -10.67
C ALA A 18 7.19 2.88 -11.23
N ALA A 19 5.88 2.92 -11.44
CA ALA A 19 5.09 1.78 -11.92
C ALA A 19 5.61 1.22 -13.25
N HIS A 20 6.32 2.03 -14.04
CA HIS A 20 6.93 1.65 -15.32
C HIS A 20 8.31 0.98 -15.21
N ILE A 21 9.00 1.09 -14.06
CA ILE A 21 10.35 0.52 -13.81
C ILE A 21 10.28 -0.64 -12.80
N THR A 22 9.15 -0.80 -12.13
CA THR A 22 8.98 -1.83 -11.09
C THR A 22 9.14 -3.23 -11.69
N ASP A 23 10.06 -4.01 -11.13
CA ASP A 23 10.30 -5.40 -11.53
C ASP A 23 8.99 -6.21 -11.45
N ARG A 24 8.66 -6.93 -12.53
CA ARG A 24 7.40 -7.69 -12.64
C ARG A 24 7.24 -8.71 -11.50
N LYS A 25 8.32 -9.31 -10.99
CA LYS A 25 8.24 -10.25 -9.87
C LYS A 25 7.87 -9.54 -8.58
N MET A 26 8.42 -8.34 -8.34
CA MET A 26 8.09 -7.55 -7.16
C MET A 26 6.64 -7.03 -7.21
N ALA A 27 6.16 -6.64 -8.39
CA ALA A 27 4.75 -6.27 -8.57
C ALA A 27 3.81 -7.46 -8.30
N ASP A 28 4.09 -8.64 -8.86
CA ASP A 28 3.27 -9.85 -8.63
C ASP A 28 3.27 -10.24 -7.14
N TYR A 29 4.45 -10.18 -6.50
CA TYR A 29 4.58 -10.46 -5.08
C TYR A 29 3.81 -9.47 -4.21
N MET A 30 3.94 -8.16 -4.47
CA MET A 30 3.17 -7.15 -3.73
C MET A 30 1.68 -7.30 -3.95
N SER A 31 1.23 -7.63 -5.17
CA SER A 31 -0.17 -7.95 -5.42
C SER A 31 -0.63 -9.09 -4.53
N ARG A 32 0.19 -10.15 -4.39
CA ARG A 32 -0.15 -11.32 -3.58
C ARG A 32 -0.19 -11.04 -2.09
N ILE A 33 0.69 -10.18 -1.57
CA ILE A 33 0.61 -9.74 -0.17
C ILE A 33 -0.63 -8.88 0.06
N LEU A 34 -0.92 -7.96 -0.86
CA LEU A 34 -2.10 -7.08 -0.73
C LEU A 34 -3.40 -7.88 -0.80
N GLN A 35 -3.42 -9.00 -1.53
CA GLN A 35 -4.53 -9.97 -1.54
C GLN A 35 -4.79 -10.67 -0.20
N LEU A 36 -3.87 -10.56 0.78
CA LEU A 36 -4.13 -11.04 2.14
C LEU A 36 -5.06 -10.10 2.92
N LEU A 37 -5.20 -8.86 2.46
CA LEU A 37 -6.15 -7.90 3.02
C LEU A 37 -7.57 -8.18 2.49
N PRO A 38 -8.61 -7.74 3.21
CA PRO A 38 -9.95 -7.70 2.66
C PRO A 38 -9.97 -6.96 1.31
N PRO A 39 -10.81 -7.36 0.35
CA PRO A 39 -10.83 -6.75 -0.99
C PRO A 39 -11.08 -5.24 -0.96
N ALA A 40 -11.88 -4.75 0.00
CA ALA A 40 -12.14 -3.32 0.19
C ALA A 40 -10.93 -2.52 0.68
N ASP A 41 -10.02 -3.17 1.42
CA ASP A 41 -8.78 -2.60 1.95
C ASP A 41 -7.67 -2.66 0.90
N GLU A 42 -7.61 -3.75 0.14
CA GLU A 42 -6.73 -3.88 -1.02
C GLU A 42 -7.01 -2.77 -2.05
N GLU A 43 -8.27 -2.62 -2.44
CA GLU A 43 -8.69 -1.60 -3.41
C GLU A 43 -8.38 -0.18 -2.90
N LEU A 44 -8.58 0.07 -1.59
CA LEU A 44 -8.25 1.34 -0.98
C LEU A 44 -6.75 1.68 -1.11
N LEU A 45 -5.87 0.71 -0.88
CA LEU A 45 -4.43 0.91 -1.04
C LEU A 45 -4.05 1.10 -2.51
N LYS A 46 -4.64 0.33 -3.43
CA LYS A 46 -4.39 0.45 -4.86
C LYS A 46 -4.79 1.82 -5.39
N GLU A 47 -5.97 2.32 -5.02
CA GLU A 47 -6.43 3.67 -5.34
C GLU A 47 -5.55 4.73 -4.69
N HIS A 48 -5.18 4.57 -3.42
CA HIS A 48 -4.40 5.60 -2.72
C HIS A 48 -3.00 5.80 -3.34
N TYR A 49 -2.31 4.71 -3.67
CA TYR A 49 -0.94 4.75 -4.19
C TYR A 49 -0.86 4.71 -5.72
N GLY A 50 -1.98 4.46 -6.42
CA GLY A 50 -2.00 4.31 -7.88
C GLY A 50 -1.27 3.06 -8.36
N LEU A 51 -1.51 1.92 -7.71
CA LEU A 51 -0.79 0.67 -7.98
C LEU A 51 -1.46 -0.16 -9.08
N PHE A 52 -0.67 -0.96 -9.79
CA PHE A 52 -1.14 -1.94 -10.78
C PHE A 52 -2.04 -1.38 -11.90
N GLY A 53 -1.76 -0.15 -12.35
CA GLY A 53 -2.57 0.52 -13.38
C GLY A 53 -3.79 1.25 -12.84
N THR A 54 -3.95 1.34 -11.51
CA THR A 54 -4.96 2.17 -10.86
C THR A 54 -4.48 3.62 -10.82
N THR A 55 -5.39 4.58 -11.01
CA THR A 55 -5.09 6.00 -10.85
C THR A 55 -5.02 6.36 -9.37
N ALA A 56 -3.99 7.10 -8.96
CA ALA A 56 -3.88 7.61 -7.60
C ALA A 56 -5.04 8.57 -7.27
N VAL A 57 -5.81 8.26 -6.23
CA VAL A 57 -6.95 9.05 -5.77
C VAL A 57 -6.58 9.77 -4.46
N PRO A 58 -6.83 11.08 -4.33
CA PRO A 58 -6.54 11.79 -3.09
C PRO A 58 -7.47 11.34 -1.95
N LEU A 59 -6.98 11.43 -0.71
CA LEU A 59 -7.70 11.02 0.50
C LEU A 59 -9.09 11.67 0.60
N GLU A 60 -9.22 12.94 0.22
CA GLU A 60 -10.48 13.69 0.23
C GLU A 60 -11.53 13.07 -0.69
N GLU A 61 -11.13 12.65 -1.90
CA GLU A 61 -12.04 12.05 -2.86
C GLU A 61 -12.43 10.62 -2.44
N MET A 62 -11.48 9.84 -1.91
CA MET A 62 -11.79 8.51 -1.33
C MET A 62 -12.75 8.62 -0.14
N ALA A 63 -12.55 9.61 0.72
CA ALA A 63 -13.40 9.88 1.87
C ALA A 63 -14.83 10.27 1.43
N ARG A 64 -14.93 11.15 0.43
CA ARG A 64 -16.21 11.57 -0.17
C ARG A 64 -16.98 10.38 -0.74
N ARG A 65 -16.32 9.49 -1.50
CA ARG A 65 -16.94 8.27 -2.08
C ARG A 65 -17.45 7.30 -1.01
N ARG A 66 -16.73 7.21 0.11
CA ARG A 66 -17.04 6.29 1.22
C ARG A 66 -17.95 6.91 2.29
N GLY A 67 -18.35 8.17 2.13
CA GLY A 67 -19.16 8.89 3.12
C GLY A 67 -18.47 9.04 4.48
N THR A 68 -17.14 9.15 4.48
CA THR A 68 -16.31 9.21 5.70
C THR A 68 -15.38 10.42 5.68
N THR A 69 -14.52 10.58 6.68
CA THR A 69 -13.52 11.65 6.75
C THR A 69 -12.18 11.20 6.17
N PRO A 70 -11.37 12.11 5.60
CA PRO A 70 -10.02 11.77 5.12
C PRO A 70 -9.12 11.24 6.24
N GLU A 71 -9.35 11.64 7.49
CA GLU A 71 -8.67 11.10 8.68
C GLU A 71 -9.01 9.62 8.92
N ALA A 72 -10.27 9.24 8.74
CA ALA A 72 -10.71 7.85 8.86
C ALA A 72 -10.09 6.99 7.75
N VAL A 73 -10.04 7.50 6.51
CA VAL A 73 -9.37 6.82 5.38
C VAL A 73 -7.88 6.65 5.66
N SER A 74 -7.20 7.70 6.11
CA SER A 74 -5.78 7.66 6.48
C SER A 74 -5.51 6.64 7.60
N THR A 75 -6.39 6.59 8.60
CA THR A 75 -6.33 5.59 9.68
C THR A 75 -6.49 4.17 9.16
N GLN A 76 -7.43 3.95 8.23
CA GLN A 76 -7.65 2.65 7.61
C GLN A 76 -6.44 2.21 6.78
N ILE A 77 -5.85 3.12 5.98
CA ILE A 77 -4.61 2.87 5.25
C ILE A 77 -3.48 2.49 6.21
N ALA A 78 -3.27 3.26 7.28
CA ALA A 78 -2.25 2.96 8.29
C ALA A 78 -2.44 1.58 8.95
N ALA A 79 -3.69 1.20 9.24
CA ALA A 79 -4.01 -0.12 9.78
C ALA A 79 -3.70 -1.24 8.77
N CYS A 80 -4.05 -1.05 7.49
CA CYS A 80 -3.76 -2.01 6.43
C CYS A 80 -2.25 -2.18 6.23
N LEU A 81 -1.51 -1.07 6.17
CA LEU A 81 -0.06 -1.08 6.10
C LEU A 81 0.57 -1.83 7.27
N ARG A 82 0.06 -1.62 8.50
CA ARG A 82 0.55 -2.34 9.68
C ARG A 82 0.31 -3.84 9.56
N ARG A 83 -0.86 -4.27 9.09
CA ARG A 83 -1.17 -5.71 8.90
C ARG A 83 -0.22 -6.34 7.88
N VAL A 84 0.03 -5.67 6.77
CA VAL A 84 0.97 -6.13 5.75
C VAL A 84 2.40 -6.12 6.27
N ALA A 85 2.82 -5.05 6.93
CA ALA A 85 4.19 -4.88 7.37
C ALA A 85 4.62 -5.91 8.43
N VAL A 86 3.68 -6.48 9.19
CA VAL A 86 3.98 -7.57 10.16
C VAL A 86 3.93 -8.96 9.55
N THR A 87 3.54 -9.12 8.27
CA THR A 87 3.55 -10.44 7.62
C THR A 87 4.97 -10.94 7.39
N PRO A 88 5.23 -12.24 7.58
CA PRO A 88 6.53 -12.82 7.30
C PRO A 88 6.89 -12.68 5.81
N GLU A 89 5.91 -12.70 4.91
CA GLU A 89 6.08 -12.42 3.49
C GLU A 89 6.80 -11.10 3.24
N TRP A 90 6.26 -10.00 3.76
CA TRP A 90 6.91 -8.69 3.64
C TRP A 90 8.28 -8.67 4.32
N GLN A 91 8.44 -9.29 5.49
CA GLN A 91 9.72 -9.31 6.20
C GLN A 91 10.84 -10.04 5.45
N MET A 92 10.50 -11.00 4.58
CA MET A 92 11.48 -11.74 3.76
C MET A 92 11.94 -10.95 2.53
N ILE A 93 11.05 -10.14 1.94
CA ILE A 93 11.32 -9.44 0.68
C ILE A 93 11.61 -7.96 0.84
N LYS A 94 11.31 -7.38 2.02
CA LYS A 94 11.57 -5.97 2.26
C LYS A 94 13.03 -5.75 1.87
N PRO A 95 13.33 -4.68 1.11
CA PRO A 95 14.70 -4.39 0.76
C PRO A 95 15.46 -4.28 2.07
N SER A 96 16.27 -5.29 2.38
CA SER A 96 17.24 -5.22 3.45
C SER A 96 18.06 -4.01 3.10
N THR A 97 17.83 -2.89 3.77
CA THR A 97 18.70 -1.72 3.71
C THR A 97 20.01 -2.15 4.35
N HIS A 98 20.77 -2.93 3.59
CA HIS A 98 22.10 -3.35 3.92
C HIS A 98 22.99 -2.16 3.53
N LYS A 99 23.08 -1.21 4.47
CA LYS A 99 24.06 -0.12 4.60
C LYS A 99 24.25 0.83 3.41
#